data_AF-A0A508U3E2-F1
#
_entry.id   AF-A0A508U3E2-F1
#
_cell.length_a   1.000
_cell.length_b   1.000
_cell.length_c   1.000
_cell.angle_alpha   90.00
_cell.angle_beta   90.00
_cell.angle_gamma   90.00
#
_symmetry.space_group_name_H-M   'P 1'
#
loop_
_entity.id
_entity.type
_entity.pdbx_description
1 polymer ?
#
loop_
_entity_poly.entity_id
_entity_poly.type
_entity_poly.pdbx_seq_one_letter_code
_entity_poly.pdbx_strand_id
1 'polypeptide(L)'
;MTEPDVRKGMPPVKLSRDEFEKRYRNRFADPVFQSMQKELATIIAGAWDAYRHSRKAPVTRKAGPGFADPDYDVAVDWLSARDAIHEAQCRHDDRNGQRHILLINGSSRSEHTCPGEMSKSWRMVEIGESRFREIGILGSWSTVTALAQRRAAAFLRTG
;
A
#
# COMPACT_ATOMS: atom_id res chain seq x y z
N MET A 1 -17.50 28.61 -0.75
CA MET A 1 -16.46 27.93 0.05
C MET A 1 -15.14 28.57 -0.34
N THR A 2 -14.46 29.25 0.57
CA THR A 2 -13.22 30.00 0.26
C THR A 2 -12.11 29.02 -0.06
N GLU A 3 -11.41 29.25 -1.18
CA GLU A 3 -10.32 28.38 -1.63
C GLU A 3 -9.17 28.41 -0.60
N PRO A 4 -8.63 27.26 -0.18
CA PRO A 4 -7.60 27.21 0.85
C PRO A 4 -6.30 27.86 0.34
N ASP A 5 -5.73 28.77 1.13
CA ASP A 5 -4.42 29.37 0.84
C ASP A 5 -3.30 28.32 1.05
N VAL A 6 -2.78 27.81 -0.06
CA VAL A 6 -1.73 26.79 -0.07
C VAL A 6 -0.38 27.43 0.20
N ARG A 7 0.20 27.13 1.38
CA ARG A 7 1.55 27.59 1.74
C ARG A 7 2.61 27.06 0.77
N LYS A 8 3.39 27.97 0.20
CA LYS A 8 4.55 27.71 -0.66
C LYS A 8 5.82 28.14 0.07
N GLY A 9 6.93 27.41 -0.11
CA GLY A 9 8.20 27.81 0.54
C GLY A 9 9.38 26.85 0.40
N MET A 10 9.15 25.60 -0.04
CA MET A 10 10.24 24.64 -0.23
C MET A 10 10.84 24.74 -1.65
N PRO A 11 12.18 24.63 -1.80
CA PRO A 11 12.82 24.61 -3.10
C PRO A 11 12.42 23.36 -3.91
N PRO A 12 12.49 23.41 -5.25
CA PRO A 12 12.20 22.25 -6.08
C PRO A 12 13.22 21.13 -5.84
N VAL A 13 12.76 20.01 -5.28
CA VAL A 13 13.60 18.83 -4.96
C VAL A 13 13.71 17.86 -6.13
N LYS A 14 13.60 18.35 -7.37
CA LYS A 14 13.57 17.47 -8.54
C LYS A 14 14.98 16.97 -8.83
N LEU A 15 15.17 15.65 -8.81
CA LEU A 15 16.44 15.02 -9.12
C LEU A 15 16.81 15.22 -10.59
N SER A 16 18.11 15.35 -10.85
CA SER A 16 18.63 15.18 -12.21
C SER A 16 18.43 13.74 -12.68
N ARG A 17 18.51 13.53 -14.00
CA ARG A 17 18.40 12.19 -14.57
C ARG A 17 19.46 11.26 -13.99
N ASP A 18 20.72 11.68 -13.99
CA ASP A 18 21.84 10.86 -13.53
C ASP A 18 21.70 10.46 -12.05
N GLU A 19 21.28 11.40 -11.19
CA GLU A 19 21.06 11.13 -9.77
C GLU A 19 19.86 10.18 -9.57
N PHE A 20 18.78 10.36 -10.34
CA PHE A 20 17.65 9.44 -10.33
C PHE A 20 18.06 8.02 -10.76
N GLU A 21 18.76 7.89 -11.89
CA GLU A 21 19.22 6.60 -12.40
C GLU A 21 20.17 5.91 -11.42
N LYS A 22 21.13 6.64 -10.85
CA LYS A 22 22.05 6.13 -9.82
C LYS A 22 21.28 5.58 -8.62
N ARG A 23 20.35 6.33 -8.06
CA ARG A 23 19.50 5.86 -6.94
C ARG A 23 18.66 4.65 -7.32
N TYR A 24 18.13 4.62 -8.54
CA TYR A 24 17.32 3.51 -9.02
C TYR A 24 18.15 2.22 -9.14
N ARG A 25 19.35 2.31 -9.73
CA ARG A 25 20.28 1.18 -9.92
C ARG A 25 20.83 0.63 -8.62
N ASN A 26 21.00 1.46 -7.58
CA ASN A 26 21.47 1.00 -6.27
C ASN A 26 20.55 -0.07 -5.64
N ARG A 27 19.29 -0.18 -6.06
CA ARG A 27 18.38 -1.25 -5.63
C ARG A 27 18.67 -2.63 -6.28
N PHE A 28 19.50 -2.66 -7.32
CA PHE A 28 19.82 -3.84 -8.14
C PHE A 28 21.33 -4.11 -8.18
N ALA A 29 22.03 -3.85 -7.08
CA ALA A 29 23.49 -4.04 -6.99
C ALA A 29 23.92 -5.52 -6.90
N ASP A 30 22.99 -6.44 -6.65
CA ASP A 30 23.27 -7.87 -6.55
C ASP A 30 23.77 -8.43 -7.90
N PRO A 31 24.83 -9.27 -7.92
CA PRO A 31 25.36 -9.86 -9.15
C PRO A 31 24.34 -10.59 -10.03
N VAL A 32 23.24 -11.11 -9.46
CA VAL A 32 22.16 -11.76 -10.22
C VAL A 32 21.57 -10.85 -11.31
N PHE A 33 21.64 -9.53 -11.12
CA PHE A 33 21.13 -8.55 -12.08
C PHE A 33 22.15 -8.13 -13.15
N GLN A 34 23.38 -8.65 -13.13
CA GLN A 34 24.40 -8.31 -14.13
C GLN A 34 24.01 -8.72 -15.54
N SER A 35 23.33 -9.86 -15.72
CA SER A 35 22.83 -10.29 -17.02
C SER A 35 21.63 -9.47 -17.51
N MET A 36 20.96 -8.73 -16.61
CA MET A 36 19.71 -8.00 -16.87
C MET A 36 19.89 -6.49 -17.09
N GLN A 37 21.11 -6.03 -17.37
CA GLN A 37 21.41 -4.59 -17.43
C GLN A 37 20.64 -3.87 -18.55
N LYS A 38 20.33 -4.57 -19.65
CA LYS A 38 19.60 -4.01 -20.78
C LYS A 38 18.13 -3.76 -20.41
N GLU A 39 17.50 -4.74 -19.78
CA GLU A 39 16.13 -4.70 -19.29
C GLU A 39 16.00 -3.61 -18.22
N LEU A 40 16.95 -3.56 -17.28
CA LEU A 40 17.01 -2.51 -16.26
C LEU A 40 17.11 -1.12 -16.89
N ALA A 41 17.93 -0.93 -17.93
CA ALA A 41 18.02 0.35 -18.62
C ALA A 41 16.68 0.78 -19.24
N THR A 42 15.93 -0.15 -19.85
CA THR A 42 14.59 0.11 -20.40
C THR A 42 13.60 0.50 -19.29
N ILE A 43 13.58 -0.22 -18.17
CA ILE A 43 12.71 0.07 -17.03
C ILE A 43 13.04 1.44 -16.42
N ILE A 44 14.32 1.74 -16.22
CA ILE A 44 14.79 3.00 -15.66
C ILE A 44 14.39 4.18 -16.56
N ALA A 45 14.50 4.03 -17.89
CA ALA A 45 14.07 5.06 -18.84
C ALA A 45 12.57 5.37 -18.71
N GLY A 46 11.72 4.34 -18.60
CA GLY A 46 10.29 4.51 -18.36
C GLY A 46 9.98 5.15 -17.00
N ALA A 47 10.69 4.74 -15.95
CA ALA A 47 10.55 5.32 -14.61
C ALA A 47 10.98 6.81 -14.57
N TRP A 48 12.04 7.17 -15.28
CA TRP A 48 12.46 8.56 -15.44
C TRP A 48 11.42 9.39 -16.19
N ASP A 49 10.85 8.87 -17.28
CA ASP A 49 9.79 9.56 -18.02
C ASP A 49 8.59 9.88 -17.11
N ALA A 50 8.13 8.89 -16.33
CA ALA A 50 7.05 9.07 -15.37
C ALA A 50 7.39 10.11 -14.29
N TYR A 51 8.61 10.06 -13.72
CA TYR A 51 9.09 11.01 -12.72
C TYR A 51 9.21 12.43 -13.27
N ARG A 52 9.77 12.60 -14.48
CA ARG A 52 9.94 13.89 -15.14
C ARG A 52 8.59 14.56 -15.40
N HIS A 53 7.59 13.79 -15.80
CA HIS A 53 6.25 14.30 -16.07
C HIS A 53 5.36 14.40 -14.82
N SER A 54 5.90 14.12 -13.63
CA SER A 54 5.17 14.21 -12.36
C SER A 54 3.83 13.46 -12.38
N ARG A 55 3.76 12.32 -13.10
CA ARG A 55 2.52 11.55 -13.24
C ARG A 55 2.15 10.92 -11.90
N LYS A 56 1.30 11.60 -11.12
CA LYS A 56 0.80 11.12 -9.82
C LYS A 56 -0.37 10.13 -9.96
N ALA A 57 -1.14 10.25 -11.04
CA ALA A 57 -2.24 9.37 -11.40
C ALA A 57 -2.18 9.13 -12.92
N PRO A 58 -1.42 8.13 -13.40
CA PRO A 58 -1.18 7.94 -14.83
C PRO A 58 -2.40 7.40 -15.59
N VAL A 59 -3.37 6.82 -14.88
CA VAL A 59 -4.60 6.27 -15.44
C VAL A 59 -5.78 6.87 -14.68
N THR A 60 -6.59 7.67 -15.36
CA THR A 60 -7.73 8.38 -14.78
C THR A 60 -9.02 8.11 -15.54
N ARG A 61 -10.14 8.29 -14.83
CA ARG A 61 -11.51 8.27 -15.36
C ARG A 61 -12.30 9.38 -14.66
N LYS A 62 -13.32 9.93 -15.33
CA LYS A 62 -14.31 10.80 -14.71
C LYS A 62 -14.91 10.15 -13.47
N ALA A 63 -14.99 10.90 -12.38
CA ALA A 63 -15.46 10.39 -11.09
C ALA A 63 -16.88 9.80 -11.20
N GLY A 64 -17.75 10.47 -11.96
CA GLY A 64 -19.13 10.07 -12.17
C GLY A 64 -20.08 10.54 -11.06
N PRO A 65 -21.37 10.17 -11.15
CA PRO A 65 -22.38 10.58 -10.18
C PRO A 65 -22.05 10.14 -8.74
N GLY A 66 -22.36 10.99 -7.76
CA GLY A 66 -22.12 10.72 -6.33
C GLY A 66 -20.77 11.23 -5.80
N PHE A 67 -19.92 11.82 -6.65
CA PHE A 67 -18.76 12.61 -6.23
C PHE A 67 -19.11 14.10 -6.21
N ALA A 68 -18.37 14.89 -5.41
CA ALA A 68 -18.59 16.34 -5.31
C ALA A 68 -18.40 17.07 -6.64
N ASP A 69 -17.51 16.54 -7.49
CA ASP A 69 -17.34 16.93 -8.88
C ASP A 69 -17.34 15.66 -9.74
N PRO A 70 -18.45 15.36 -10.46
CA PRO A 70 -18.55 14.19 -11.33
C PRO A 70 -17.56 14.19 -12.51
N ASP A 71 -17.11 15.37 -12.94
CA ASP A 71 -16.26 15.54 -14.12
C ASP A 71 -14.77 15.58 -13.77
N TYR A 72 -14.42 15.47 -12.49
CA TYR A 72 -13.04 15.40 -12.04
C TYR A 72 -12.38 14.08 -12.48
N ASP A 73 -11.15 14.18 -12.97
CA ASP A 73 -10.35 13.02 -13.37
C ASP A 73 -9.73 12.36 -12.12
N VAL A 74 -10.34 11.25 -11.68
CA VAL A 74 -9.89 10.48 -10.52
C VAL A 74 -9.03 9.30 -10.98
N ALA A 75 -8.00 8.98 -10.20
CA ALA A 75 -7.17 7.81 -10.43
C ALA A 75 -8.01 6.51 -10.37
N VAL A 76 -7.88 5.65 -11.39
CA VAL A 76 -8.68 4.41 -11.48
C VAL A 76 -8.41 3.45 -10.33
N ASP A 77 -7.17 3.40 -9.84
CA ASP A 77 -6.78 2.62 -8.67
C ASP A 77 -7.48 3.10 -7.39
N TRP A 78 -7.68 4.41 -7.23
CA TRP A 78 -8.41 4.97 -6.08
C TRP A 78 -9.89 4.64 -6.14
N LEU A 79 -10.51 4.69 -7.32
CA LEU A 79 -11.90 4.24 -7.50
C LEU A 79 -12.04 2.75 -7.15
N SER A 80 -11.12 1.93 -7.65
CA SER A 80 -11.11 0.49 -7.36
C SER A 80 -10.92 0.21 -5.86
N ALA A 81 -10.04 0.96 -5.19
CA ALA A 81 -9.83 0.85 -3.76
C ALA A 81 -11.08 1.26 -2.95
N ARG A 82 -11.78 2.32 -3.37
CA ARG A 82 -13.05 2.74 -2.76
C ARG A 82 -14.12 1.65 -2.89
N ASP A 83 -14.28 1.09 -4.08
CA ASP A 83 -15.28 0.06 -4.34
C ASP A 83 -15.01 -1.21 -3.49
N ALA A 84 -13.74 -1.61 -3.37
CA ALA A 84 -13.34 -2.71 -2.49
C ALA A 84 -13.62 -2.42 -0.99
N ILE A 85 -13.47 -1.17 -0.54
CA ILE A 85 -13.83 -0.77 0.83
C ILE A 85 -15.34 -0.86 1.04
N HIS A 86 -16.15 -0.41 0.07
CA HIS A 86 -17.60 -0.50 0.17
C HIS A 86 -18.08 -1.96 0.23
N GLU A 87 -17.52 -2.83 -0.61
CA GLU A 87 -17.83 -4.26 -0.56
C GLU A 87 -17.45 -4.89 0.79
N ALA A 88 -16.29 -4.53 1.33
CA ALA A 88 -15.87 -4.97 2.67
C ALA A 88 -16.81 -4.45 3.77
N GLN A 89 -17.28 -3.21 3.65
CA GLN A 89 -18.25 -2.61 4.57
C GLN A 89 -19.59 -3.34 4.53
N CYS A 90 -20.12 -3.64 3.34
CA CYS A 90 -21.37 -4.40 3.20
C CYS A 90 -21.28 -5.78 3.88
N ARG A 91 -20.14 -6.48 3.75
CA ARG A 91 -19.90 -7.75 4.45
C ARG A 91 -19.77 -7.58 5.97
N HIS A 92 -19.22 -6.47 6.43
CA HIS A 92 -19.08 -6.16 7.85
C HIS A 92 -20.43 -5.84 8.51
N ASP A 93 -21.30 -5.12 7.80
CA ASP A 93 -22.59 -4.65 8.33
C ASP A 93 -23.69 -5.72 8.29
N ASP A 94 -23.46 -6.86 7.63
CA ASP A 94 -24.38 -7.99 7.65
C ASP A 94 -24.50 -8.59 9.06
N ARG A 95 -25.65 -8.35 9.70
CA ARG A 95 -25.96 -8.83 11.06
C ARG A 95 -26.02 -10.36 11.17
N ASN A 96 -26.33 -11.04 10.06
CA ASN A 96 -26.39 -12.49 9.98
C ASN A 96 -25.07 -13.10 9.47
N GLY A 97 -24.14 -12.26 9.04
CA GLY A 97 -22.83 -12.65 8.55
C GLY A 97 -21.92 -13.16 9.66
N GLN A 98 -20.89 -13.91 9.26
CA GLN A 98 -19.87 -14.36 10.18
C GLN A 98 -19.09 -13.16 10.74
N ARG A 99 -18.90 -13.12 12.06
CA ARG A 99 -18.12 -12.03 12.67
C ARG A 99 -16.64 -12.22 12.42
N HIS A 100 -15.99 -11.13 12.00
CA HIS A 100 -14.56 -11.06 11.77
C HIS A 100 -13.92 -10.02 12.69
N ILE A 101 -12.80 -10.39 13.31
CA ILE A 101 -12.00 -9.46 14.11
C ILE A 101 -10.60 -9.35 13.49
N LEU A 102 -10.14 -8.12 13.33
CA LEU A 102 -8.77 -7.81 12.92
C LEU A 102 -7.91 -7.62 14.18
N LEU A 103 -6.92 -8.49 14.35
CA LEU A 103 -5.92 -8.33 15.40
C LEU A 103 -4.67 -7.67 14.81
N ILE A 104 -4.26 -6.53 15.39
CA ILE A 104 -3.11 -5.75 14.94
C ILE A 104 -1.99 -5.84 15.98
N ASN A 105 -0.86 -6.45 15.60
CA ASN A 105 0.36 -6.33 16.39
C ASN A 105 1.06 -5.00 16.08
N GLY A 106 1.07 -4.07 17.05
CA GLY A 106 1.73 -2.78 16.96
C GLY A 106 3.25 -2.78 17.23
N SER A 107 3.87 -3.92 17.52
CA SER A 107 5.32 -3.98 17.72
C SER A 107 6.07 -3.91 16.39
N SER A 108 7.04 -3.00 16.30
CA SER A 108 8.05 -2.99 15.22
C SER A 108 9.16 -4.02 15.44
N ARG A 109 9.21 -4.66 16.61
CA ARG A 109 10.23 -5.65 16.96
C ARG A 109 9.74 -7.06 16.59
N SER A 110 10.59 -7.73 15.83
CA SER A 110 10.53 -9.16 15.56
C SER A 110 11.79 -9.85 16.09
N GLU A 111 11.74 -11.19 16.17
CA GLU A 111 12.92 -12.01 16.44
C GLU A 111 14.06 -11.80 15.43
N HIS A 112 13.74 -11.30 14.23
CA HIS A 112 14.71 -10.97 13.18
C HIS A 112 15.36 -9.59 13.36
N THR A 113 14.80 -8.70 14.21
CA THR A 113 15.32 -7.36 14.48
C THR A 113 15.90 -7.21 15.89
N CYS A 114 15.52 -8.08 16.83
CA CYS A 114 16.04 -8.14 18.19
C CYS A 114 16.20 -9.63 18.56
N PRO A 115 17.43 -10.17 18.57
CA PRO A 115 17.66 -11.58 18.90
C PRO A 115 17.23 -11.86 20.33
N GLY A 116 16.37 -12.87 20.52
CA GLY A 116 16.12 -13.47 21.84
C GLY A 116 14.67 -13.49 22.32
N GLU A 117 13.74 -12.73 21.75
CA GLU A 117 12.33 -12.86 22.15
C GLU A 117 11.32 -12.33 21.11
N MET A 118 10.26 -13.11 20.85
CA MET A 118 9.03 -12.60 20.21
C MET A 118 8.44 -11.46 21.05
N SER A 119 7.92 -10.42 20.39
CA SER A 119 7.34 -9.28 21.12
C SER A 119 6.17 -9.72 22.01
N LYS A 120 6.07 -9.10 23.19
CA LYS A 120 4.93 -9.31 24.11
C LYS A 120 3.58 -9.11 23.41
N SER A 121 3.50 -8.09 22.54
CA SER A 121 2.31 -7.80 21.73
C SER A 121 1.98 -8.88 20.71
N TRP A 122 2.98 -9.57 20.15
CA TRP A 122 2.76 -10.75 19.31
C TRP A 122 2.12 -11.88 20.10
N ARG A 123 2.68 -12.22 21.27
CA ARG A 123 2.15 -13.26 22.16
C ARG A 123 0.72 -12.95 22.61
N MET A 124 0.40 -11.69 22.87
CA MET A 124 -0.98 -11.27 23.19
C MET A 124 -1.94 -11.45 22.00
N VAL A 125 -1.51 -11.15 20.77
CA VAL A 125 -2.32 -11.38 19.57
C VAL A 125 -2.60 -12.87 19.37
N GLU A 126 -1.63 -13.76 19.58
CA GLU A 126 -1.81 -15.22 19.49
C GLU A 126 -2.82 -15.74 20.53
N ILE A 127 -2.73 -15.26 21.77
CA ILE A 127 -3.70 -15.60 22.82
C ILE A 127 -5.10 -15.10 22.42
N GLY A 128 -5.21 -13.85 21.97
CA GLY A 128 -6.47 -13.26 21.53
C GLY A 128 -7.09 -14.03 20.37
N GLU A 129 -6.31 -14.38 19.36
CA GLU A 129 -6.76 -15.16 18.21
C GLU A 129 -7.29 -16.53 18.62
N SER A 130 -6.57 -17.23 19.49
CA SER A 130 -7.00 -18.53 20.02
C SER A 130 -8.36 -18.41 20.72
N ARG A 131 -8.54 -17.38 21.56
CA ARG A 131 -9.82 -17.12 22.23
C ARG A 131 -10.95 -16.79 21.26
N PHE A 132 -10.70 -15.97 20.25
CA PHE A 132 -11.73 -15.64 19.25
C PHE A 132 -12.14 -16.86 18.43
N ARG A 133 -11.18 -17.73 18.09
CA ARG A 133 -11.45 -18.99 17.39
C ARG A 133 -12.30 -19.94 18.25
N GLU A 134 -12.01 -20.05 19.55
CA GLU A 134 -12.78 -20.87 20.50
C GLU A 134 -14.26 -20.46 20.55
N ILE A 135 -14.56 -19.16 20.49
CA ILE A 135 -15.93 -18.65 20.52
C ILE A 135 -16.58 -18.54 19.13
N GLY A 136 -15.98 -19.17 18.11
CA GLY A 136 -16.54 -19.24 16.75
C GLY A 136 -16.39 -17.96 15.92
N ILE A 137 -15.55 -17.01 16.34
CA ILE A 137 -15.24 -15.79 15.59
C ILE A 137 -14.00 -16.05 14.73
N LEU A 138 -14.09 -15.73 13.44
CA LEU A 138 -12.92 -15.80 12.55
C LEU A 138 -11.94 -14.68 12.90
N GLY A 139 -10.82 -15.06 13.52
CA GLY A 139 -9.67 -14.20 13.70
C GLY A 139 -8.87 -14.11 12.41
N SER A 140 -8.52 -12.88 12.00
CA SER A 140 -7.46 -12.66 11.01
C SER A 140 -6.38 -11.79 11.64
N TRP A 141 -5.13 -12.23 11.55
CA TRP A 141 -3.99 -11.49 12.08
C TRP A 141 -3.30 -10.67 11.00
N SER A 142 -2.86 -9.47 11.38
CA SER A 142 -1.94 -8.67 10.58
C SER A 142 -0.96 -7.95 11.51
N THR A 143 0.31 -7.89 11.12
CA THR A 143 1.26 -6.93 11.71
C THR A 143 1.13 -5.60 10.98
N VAL A 144 1.50 -4.48 11.62
CA VAL A 144 1.53 -3.17 10.94
C VAL A 144 2.37 -3.23 9.65
N THR A 145 3.46 -4.01 9.65
CA THR A 145 4.30 -4.25 8.47
C THR A 145 3.61 -5.12 7.41
N ALA A 146 2.90 -6.18 7.80
CA ALA A 146 2.21 -7.07 6.86
C ALA A 146 0.93 -6.46 6.28
N LEU A 147 0.27 -5.53 6.98
CA LEU A 147 -0.89 -4.79 6.46
C LEU A 147 -0.52 -3.96 5.22
N ALA A 148 0.70 -3.42 5.19
CA ALA A 148 1.24 -2.71 4.03
C ALA A 148 1.54 -3.66 2.85
N GLN A 149 1.96 -4.89 3.11
CA GLN A 149 2.31 -5.89 2.07
C GLN A 149 1.10 -6.66 1.54
N ARG A 150 0.09 -6.98 2.38
CA ARG A 150 -1.14 -7.67 1.95
C ARG A 150 -1.99 -6.82 1.00
N ARG A 151 -1.89 -5.48 1.09
CA ARG A 151 -2.45 -4.55 0.09
C ARG A 151 -1.88 -4.76 -1.32
N ALA A 152 -0.61 -5.14 -1.45
CA ALA A 152 0.00 -5.43 -2.74
C ALA A 152 -0.44 -6.81 -3.30
N ALA A 153 -0.67 -7.80 -2.43
CA ALA A 153 -1.05 -9.15 -2.85
C ALA A 153 -2.52 -9.31 -3.26
N ALA A 154 -3.44 -8.56 -2.65
CA ALA A 154 -4.85 -8.55 -3.06
C ALA A 154 -5.05 -7.92 -4.45
N PHE A 155 -4.22 -6.94 -4.82
CA PHE A 155 -4.23 -6.31 -6.14
C PHE A 155 -3.76 -7.24 -7.28
N LEU A 156 -3.00 -8.29 -6.96
CA LEU A 156 -2.47 -9.25 -7.94
C LEU A 156 -3.36 -10.48 -8.16
N ARG A 157 -4.48 -10.62 -7.43
CA ARG A 157 -5.40 -11.77 -7.57
C ARG A 157 -6.68 -11.47 -8.35
N THR A 158 -6.88 -10.23 -8.80
CA THR A 158 -8.01 -9.81 -9.63
C THR A 158 -7.56 -9.29 -11.00
N GLY A 159 -6.50 -9.86 -11.56
CA GLY A 159 -6.06 -9.65 -12.94
C GLY A 159 -6.27 -10.91 -13.76
#